data_AF-A0AAN8IEX9-F1
#
_entry.id   AF-A0AAN8IEX9-F1
#
_cell.length_a   1.000
_cell.length_b   1.000
_cell.length_c   1.000
_cell.angle_alpha   90.00
_cell.angle_beta   90.00
_cell.angle_gamma   90.00
#
_symmetry.space_group_name_H-M   'P 1'
#
loop_
_entity.id
_entity.type
_entity.pdbx_description
1 polymer ?
#
loop_
_entity_poly.entity_id
_entity_poly.type
_entity_poly.pdbx_seq_one_letter_code
_entity_poly.pdbx_strand_id
1 'polypeptide(L)'
;MKWWPGNLGKSANYAIVVACLIIGGKNYGPHNFIVPLRDPETHMPLKGITVGDIGPKMATGPIDNGFLGFDHCRIPRNNMLMKHARVMPDGKYVRPPHDKVGYSAMVHVRAHMISDQGKFLAQALTTAIRYSAVRRQGEIHPGKGEVKILEYQTQQHRLLPQLARAYAFLFTGRTVRDIYL
;
A
#
# COMPACT_ATOMS: atom_id res chain seq x y z
N MET A 1 11.31 9.23 -13.42
CA MET A 1 10.16 8.34 -13.76
C MET A 1 9.48 7.89 -12.47
N LYS A 2 8.16 7.78 -12.44
CA LYS A 2 7.37 7.16 -11.36
C LYS A 2 7.13 5.69 -11.70
N TRP A 3 6.94 4.86 -10.68
CA TRP A 3 6.86 3.40 -10.83
C TRP A 3 6.05 2.77 -9.68
N TRP A 4 5.18 1.80 -10.00
CA TRP A 4 4.23 1.10 -9.10
C TRP A 4 2.85 1.69 -8.79
N PRO A 5 2.45 2.95 -9.08
CA PRO A 5 1.11 3.40 -8.73
C PRO A 5 0.05 2.46 -9.34
N GLY A 6 -0.83 1.93 -8.48
CA GLY A 6 -1.95 1.11 -8.91
C GLY A 6 -2.90 1.92 -9.78
N ASN A 7 -3.53 1.26 -10.75
CA ASN A 7 -4.49 1.85 -11.68
C ASN A 7 -3.92 2.93 -12.61
N LEU A 8 -2.60 3.12 -12.64
CA LEU A 8 -1.96 4.15 -13.44
C LEU A 8 -1.76 3.72 -14.89
N GLY A 9 -1.44 2.44 -15.11
CA GLY A 9 -0.97 1.96 -16.39
C GLY A 9 -1.99 2.14 -17.50
N LYS A 10 -3.27 1.96 -17.18
CA LYS A 10 -4.39 1.97 -18.13
C LYS A 10 -5.61 2.71 -17.62
N SER A 11 -5.89 2.80 -16.33
CA SER A 11 -7.20 3.28 -15.85
C SER A 11 -7.28 4.77 -15.46
N ALA A 12 -6.26 5.33 -14.82
CA ALA A 12 -6.36 6.66 -14.23
C ALA A 12 -6.21 7.81 -15.24
N ASN A 13 -7.15 8.77 -15.20
CA ASN A 13 -7.08 10.03 -15.95
C ASN A 13 -6.37 11.15 -15.19
N TYR A 14 -6.26 11.03 -13.87
CA TYR A 14 -5.61 12.00 -13.00
C TYR A 14 -4.76 11.26 -11.96
N ALA A 15 -3.70 11.91 -11.50
CA ALA A 15 -2.91 11.40 -10.38
C ALA A 15 -2.54 12.52 -9.41
N ILE A 16 -2.40 12.16 -8.14
CA ILE A 16 -1.68 12.98 -7.16
C ILE A 16 -0.19 12.64 -7.30
N VAL A 17 0.58 13.57 -7.83
CA VAL A 17 2.01 13.44 -8.08
C VAL A 17 2.77 14.12 -6.95
N VAL A 18 3.63 13.35 -6.28
CA VAL A 18 4.60 13.89 -5.32
C VAL A 18 5.83 14.37 -6.09
N ALA A 19 6.18 15.65 -6.01
CA ALA A 19 7.37 16.22 -6.66
C ALA A 19 8.03 17.30 -5.79
N CYS A 20 9.32 17.56 -6.01
CA CYS A 20 10.01 18.66 -5.33
C CYS A 20 9.46 20.00 -5.82
N LEU A 21 8.99 20.83 -4.90
CA LEU A 21 8.57 22.20 -5.20
C LEU A 21 9.79 23.10 -5.33
N ILE A 22 9.99 23.71 -6.50
CA ILE A 22 11.10 24.62 -6.77
C ILE A 22 10.54 26.01 -7.07
N ILE A 23 10.99 27.03 -6.34
CA ILE A 23 10.58 28.44 -6.52
C ILE A 23 11.83 29.31 -6.47
N GLY A 24 12.08 30.09 -7.52
CA GLY A 24 13.27 30.97 -7.61
C GLY A 24 14.59 30.21 -7.42
N GLY A 25 14.70 28.99 -7.97
CA GLY A 25 15.87 28.12 -7.82
C GLY A 25 15.99 27.40 -6.46
N LYS A 26 15.15 27.72 -5.47
CA LYS A 26 15.16 27.05 -4.17
C LYS A 26 14.22 25.86 -4.13
N ASN A 27 14.72 24.73 -3.64
CA ASN A 27 13.95 23.51 -3.41
C ASN A 27 13.30 23.52 -2.01
N TYR A 28 11.98 23.35 -1.95
CA TYR A 28 11.18 23.30 -0.73
C TYR A 28 10.74 21.88 -0.36
N GLY A 29 11.26 20.87 -1.06
CA GLY A 29 10.97 19.46 -0.78
C GLY A 29 9.65 18.98 -1.41
N PRO A 30 9.25 17.73 -1.07
CA PRO A 30 8.14 17.05 -1.73
C PRO A 30 6.78 17.69 -1.40
N HIS A 31 6.01 17.95 -2.45
CA HIS A 31 4.63 18.45 -2.38
C HIS A 31 3.73 17.66 -3.33
N ASN A 32 2.42 17.69 -3.04
CA ASN A 32 1.40 16.97 -3.80
C ASN A 32 0.78 17.88 -4.86
N PHE A 33 0.70 17.39 -6.09
CA PHE A 33 0.10 18.08 -7.23
C PHE A 33 -0.92 17.18 -7.91
N ILE A 34 -2.12 17.68 -8.17
CA ILE A 34 -3.08 17.00 -9.04
C ILE A 34 -2.63 17.22 -10.49
N VAL A 35 -2.39 16.14 -11.22
CA VAL A 35 -1.93 16.21 -12.61
C VAL A 35 -2.92 15.44 -13.49
N PRO A 36 -3.53 16.08 -14.50
CA PRO A 36 -4.26 15.37 -15.53
C PRO A 36 -3.25 14.55 -16.36
N LEU A 37 -3.57 13.28 -16.59
CA LEU A 37 -2.71 12.31 -17.27
C LEU A 37 -3.22 11.97 -18.67
N ARG A 38 -4.53 11.88 -18.81
CA ARG A 38 -5.22 11.47 -20.03
C ARG A 38 -6.34 12.43 -20.35
N ASP A 39 -6.64 12.54 -21.62
CA ASP A 39 -7.84 13.21 -22.11
C ASP A 39 -9.10 12.45 -21.64
N PRO A 40 -10.11 13.11 -21.06
CA PRO A 40 -11.25 12.43 -20.45
C PRO A 40 -12.22 11.79 -21.45
N GLU A 41 -12.19 12.20 -22.72
CA GLU A 41 -13.09 11.69 -23.76
C GLU A 41 -12.43 10.54 -24.52
N THR A 42 -11.18 10.72 -24.94
CA THR A 42 -10.43 9.78 -25.77
C THR A 42 -9.56 8.81 -24.97
N HIS A 43 -9.32 9.10 -23.69
CA HIS A 43 -8.45 8.34 -22.79
C HIS A 43 -6.96 8.32 -23.20
N MET A 44 -6.59 9.11 -24.20
CA MET A 44 -5.23 9.20 -24.71
C MET A 44 -4.33 10.01 -23.75
N PRO A 45 -3.06 9.62 -23.55
CA PRO A 45 -2.13 10.40 -22.74
C PRO A 45 -2.00 11.84 -23.26
N LEU A 46 -1.99 12.81 -22.34
CA LEU A 46 -1.79 14.21 -22.70
C LEU A 46 -0.35 14.48 -23.16
N LYS A 47 -0.15 15.59 -23.89
CA LYS A 47 1.17 15.98 -24.40
C LYS A 47 2.21 16.09 -23.27
N GLY A 48 3.38 15.48 -23.49
CA GLY A 48 4.48 15.43 -22.51
C GLY A 48 4.31 14.36 -21.43
N ILE A 49 3.24 13.56 -21.47
CA ILE A 49 3.01 12.47 -20.52
C ILE A 49 3.35 11.13 -21.15
N THR A 50 4.23 10.38 -20.49
CA THR A 50 4.57 9.01 -20.85
C THR A 50 4.01 8.09 -19.78
N VAL A 51 3.03 7.25 -20.12
CA VAL A 51 2.35 6.37 -19.16
C VAL A 51 2.10 4.99 -19.77
N GLY A 52 2.25 3.94 -18.96
CA GLY A 52 2.02 2.57 -19.38
C GLY A 52 2.04 1.60 -18.21
N ASP A 53 1.71 0.34 -18.50
CA ASP A 53 1.71 -0.75 -17.52
C ASP A 53 3.13 -1.31 -17.33
N ILE A 54 3.48 -1.71 -16.10
CA ILE A 54 4.81 -2.25 -15.76
C ILE A 54 4.93 -3.76 -16.03
N GLY A 55 3.83 -4.42 -16.36
CA GLY A 55 3.78 -5.83 -16.73
C GLY A 55 3.35 -6.78 -15.60
N PRO A 56 3.66 -8.07 -15.80
CA PRO A 56 3.32 -9.14 -14.86
C PRO A 56 3.91 -8.94 -13.46
N LYS A 57 3.16 -9.38 -12.44
CA LYS A 57 3.50 -9.24 -11.02
C LYS A 57 3.29 -10.59 -10.32
N MET A 58 4.04 -10.86 -9.24
CA MET A 58 3.90 -12.08 -8.44
C MET A 58 2.49 -12.23 -7.84
N ALA A 59 1.90 -11.11 -7.43
CA ALA A 59 0.54 -11.01 -6.91
C ALA A 59 -0.18 -9.83 -7.58
N THR A 60 -1.48 -9.68 -7.31
CA THR A 60 -2.30 -8.55 -7.80
C THR A 60 -2.26 -8.37 -9.33
N GLY A 61 -2.31 -9.47 -10.08
CA GLY A 61 -2.33 -9.47 -11.54
C GLY A 61 -3.37 -8.55 -12.19
N PRO A 62 -4.61 -8.47 -11.67
CA PRO A 62 -5.65 -7.60 -12.23
C PRO A 62 -5.41 -6.08 -12.07
N ILE A 63 -4.43 -5.66 -11.25
CA ILE A 63 -4.14 -4.24 -11.04
C ILE A 63 -3.13 -3.76 -12.10
N ASP A 64 -3.50 -2.74 -12.88
CA ASP A 64 -2.65 -2.10 -13.90
C ASP A 64 -1.66 -1.12 -13.27
N ASN A 65 -0.76 -1.64 -12.44
CA ASN A 65 0.34 -0.84 -11.89
C ASN A 65 1.16 -0.22 -13.02
N GLY A 66 1.37 1.09 -12.96
CA GLY A 66 1.96 1.83 -14.07
C GLY A 66 3.32 2.45 -13.79
N PHE A 67 3.95 2.91 -14.87
CA PHE A 67 5.02 3.89 -14.85
C PHE A 67 4.50 5.24 -15.38
N LEU A 68 5.16 6.33 -14.96
CA LEU A 68 4.78 7.68 -15.40
C LEU A 68 6.00 8.60 -15.54
N GLY A 69 6.13 9.22 -16.71
CA GLY A 69 7.12 10.22 -17.06
C GLY A 69 6.45 11.54 -17.45
N PHE A 70 7.15 12.64 -17.20
CA PHE A 70 6.73 13.99 -17.56
C PHE A 70 7.86 14.66 -18.34
N ASP A 71 7.51 15.29 -19.45
CA ASP A 71 8.36 16.16 -20.23
C ASP A 71 7.77 17.58 -20.23
N HIS A 72 8.33 18.45 -19.39
CA HIS A 72 7.94 19.85 -19.23
C HIS A 72 6.42 20.13 -19.15
N CYS A 73 5.66 19.20 -18.55
CA CYS A 73 4.21 19.34 -18.37
C CYS A 73 3.86 20.56 -17.52
N ARG A 74 2.81 21.28 -17.91
CA ARG A 74 2.30 22.45 -17.20
C ARG A 74 0.96 22.15 -16.55
N ILE A 75 0.81 22.56 -15.30
CA ILE A 75 -0.45 22.52 -14.56
C ILE A 75 -0.70 23.89 -13.91
N PRO A 76 -1.95 24.26 -13.67
CA PRO A 76 -2.29 25.45 -12.89
C PRO A 76 -1.68 25.42 -11.47
N ARG A 77 -1.33 26.58 -10.91
CA ARG A 77 -0.78 26.70 -9.54
C ARG A 77 -1.69 26.05 -8.49
N ASN A 78 -3.00 26.23 -8.63
CA ASN A 78 -4.03 25.69 -7.73
C ASN A 78 -4.17 24.15 -7.80
N ASN A 79 -3.49 23.47 -8.71
CA ASN A 79 -3.39 22.00 -8.67
C ASN A 79 -2.46 21.49 -7.56
N MET A 80 -1.63 22.35 -6.96
CA MET A 80 -0.92 21.99 -5.73
C MET A 80 -1.91 21.86 -4.57
N LEU A 81 -1.82 20.77 -3.79
CA LEU A 81 -2.68 20.55 -2.63
C LEU A 81 -2.22 21.44 -1.46
N MET A 82 -2.90 22.58 -1.32
CA MET A 82 -2.44 23.70 -0.49
C MET A 82 -3.00 23.78 0.93
N LYS A 83 -3.53 22.67 1.49
CA LYS A 83 -4.15 22.67 2.83
C LYS A 83 -3.18 23.10 3.94
N HIS A 84 -1.93 22.63 3.88
CA HIS A 84 -0.93 22.89 4.92
C HIS A 84 0.21 23.79 4.45
N ALA A 85 0.71 23.61 3.22
CA ALA A 85 1.71 24.49 2.62
C ALA A 85 1.09 25.22 1.42
N ARG A 86 1.43 26.50 1.20
CA ARG A 86 0.82 27.31 0.13
C ARG A 86 1.90 27.98 -0.72
N VAL A 87 1.58 28.19 -1.99
CA VAL A 87 2.34 29.08 -2.88
C VAL A 87 1.39 30.16 -3.31
N MET A 88 1.63 31.40 -2.92
CA MET A 88 0.76 32.54 -3.26
C MET A 88 0.91 32.91 -4.76
N PRO A 89 0.00 33.71 -5.36
CA PRO A 89 0.09 34.10 -6.77
C PRO A 89 1.40 34.83 -7.14
N ASP A 90 2.00 35.54 -6.19
CA ASP A 90 3.31 36.21 -6.31
C ASP A 90 4.51 35.25 -6.17
N GLY A 91 4.28 33.95 -5.98
CA GLY A 91 5.31 32.95 -5.77
C GLY A 91 5.78 32.82 -4.31
N LYS A 92 5.21 33.57 -3.35
CA LYS A 92 5.58 33.46 -1.94
C LYS A 92 5.18 32.10 -1.37
N TYR A 93 6.14 31.38 -0.82
CA TYR A 93 5.91 30.11 -0.14
C TYR A 93 5.50 30.32 1.33
N VAL A 94 4.41 29.69 1.74
CA VAL A 94 3.93 29.64 3.13
C VAL A 94 4.14 28.22 3.63
N ARG A 95 5.00 28.08 4.64
CA ARG A 95 5.36 26.79 5.25
C ARG A 95 4.18 26.15 5.99
N PRO A 96 4.15 24.82 6.10
CA PRO A 96 3.20 24.14 6.95
C PRO A 96 3.44 24.46 8.44
N PRO A 97 2.41 24.31 9.30
CA PRO A 97 2.58 24.43 10.76
C PRO A 97 3.59 23.45 11.32
N HIS A 98 3.74 22.28 10.69
CA HIS A 98 4.70 21.25 11.06
C HIS A 98 5.16 20.47 9.82
N ASP A 99 6.46 20.25 9.67
CA ASP A 99 7.06 19.66 8.45
C ASP A 99 6.54 18.25 8.14
N LYS A 100 6.16 17.49 9.18
CA LYS A 100 5.69 16.10 9.02
C LYS A 100 4.19 15.95 8.73
N VAL A 101 3.43 17.05 8.67
CA VAL A 101 1.96 16.97 8.50
C VAL A 101 1.55 16.28 7.18
N GLY A 102 2.39 16.33 6.15
CA GLY A 102 2.16 15.66 4.87
C GLY A 102 2.20 14.12 4.93
N TYR A 103 2.71 13.54 6.02
CA TYR A 103 2.80 12.07 6.20
C TYR A 103 1.56 11.45 6.86
N SER A 104 0.54 12.24 7.18
CA SER A 104 -0.66 11.77 7.89
C SER A 104 -1.34 10.58 7.19
N ALA A 105 -1.47 10.62 5.86
CA ALA A 105 -2.02 9.50 5.08
C ALA A 105 -1.18 8.22 5.23
N MET A 106 0.15 8.34 5.31
CA MET A 106 1.04 7.19 5.48
C MET A 106 0.89 6.56 6.88
N VAL A 107 0.76 7.39 7.92
CA VAL A 107 0.52 6.92 9.30
C VAL A 107 -0.85 6.25 9.38
N HIS A 108 -1.89 6.87 8.82
CA HIS A 108 -3.24 6.33 8.74
C HIS A 108 -3.24 4.93 8.10
N VAL A 109 -2.69 4.78 6.89
CA VAL A 109 -2.65 3.50 6.19
C VAL A 109 -1.85 2.44 6.99
N ARG A 110 -0.72 2.82 7.59
CA ARG A 110 0.09 1.89 8.40
C ARG A 110 -0.65 1.40 9.65
N ALA A 111 -1.47 2.25 10.28
CA ALA A 111 -2.30 1.84 11.41
C ALA A 111 -3.30 0.74 11.01
N HIS A 112 -3.85 0.81 9.79
CA HIS A 112 -4.74 -0.22 9.25
C HIS A 112 -4.03 -1.54 8.91
N MET A 113 -2.83 -1.46 8.34
CA MET A 113 -2.07 -2.63 7.86
C MET A 113 -1.87 -3.70 8.94
N ILE A 114 -1.70 -3.32 10.21
CA ILE A 114 -1.49 -4.27 11.32
C ILE A 114 -2.67 -5.24 11.45
N SER A 115 -3.91 -4.73 11.39
CA SER A 115 -5.09 -5.58 11.43
C SER A 115 -5.22 -6.46 10.19
N ASP A 116 -4.86 -5.95 9.01
CA ASP A 116 -4.93 -6.71 7.77
C ASP A 116 -3.94 -7.88 7.78
N GLN A 117 -2.74 -7.69 8.33
CA GLN A 117 -1.79 -8.78 8.56
C GLN A 117 -2.36 -9.86 9.49
N GLY A 118 -3.08 -9.47 10.55
CA GLY A 118 -3.79 -10.41 11.41
C GLY A 118 -4.83 -11.23 10.64
N LYS A 119 -5.61 -10.59 9.76
CA LYS A 119 -6.62 -11.28 8.94
C LYS A 119 -6.01 -12.24 7.93
N PHE A 120 -4.98 -11.82 7.18
CA PHE A 120 -4.33 -12.69 6.20
C PHE A 120 -3.68 -13.90 6.86
N LEU A 121 -3.02 -13.70 8.00
CA LEU A 121 -2.43 -14.79 8.78
C LEU A 121 -3.52 -15.76 9.30
N ALA A 122 -4.63 -15.23 9.82
CA ALA A 122 -5.75 -16.03 10.29
C ALA A 122 -6.39 -16.87 9.16
N GLN A 123 -6.51 -16.32 7.95
CA GLN A 123 -7.01 -17.05 6.78
C GLN A 123 -6.11 -18.24 6.43
N ALA A 124 -4.79 -18.01 6.32
CA ALA A 124 -3.83 -19.08 6.03
C ALA A 124 -3.83 -20.17 7.11
N LEU A 125 -3.84 -19.76 8.38
CA LEU A 125 -3.82 -20.69 9.52
C LEU A 125 -5.12 -21.48 9.65
N THR A 126 -6.26 -20.89 9.32
CA THR A 126 -7.54 -21.60 9.34
C THR A 126 -7.49 -22.80 8.39
N THR A 127 -7.00 -22.60 7.17
CA THR A 127 -6.81 -23.69 6.20
C THR A 127 -5.80 -24.73 6.71
N ALA A 128 -4.64 -24.29 7.18
CA ALA A 128 -3.58 -25.19 7.63
C ALA A 128 -3.97 -26.04 8.85
N ILE A 129 -4.62 -25.45 9.85
CA ILE A 129 -5.05 -26.12 11.08
C ILE A 129 -6.19 -27.10 10.78
N ARG A 130 -7.20 -26.68 9.99
CA ARG A 130 -8.30 -27.57 9.60
C ARG A 130 -7.80 -28.76 8.80
N TYR A 131 -6.90 -28.54 7.83
CA TYR A 131 -6.27 -29.64 7.10
C TYR A 131 -5.47 -30.55 8.02
N SER A 132 -4.71 -29.98 8.97
CA SER A 132 -3.92 -30.77 9.92
C SER A 132 -4.78 -31.63 10.85
N ALA A 133 -6.01 -31.21 11.15
CA ALA A 133 -6.95 -31.95 11.98
C ALA A 133 -7.61 -33.15 11.28
N VAL A 134 -7.51 -33.23 9.94
CA VAL A 134 -8.10 -34.33 9.14
C VAL A 134 -7.06 -35.18 8.43
N ARG A 135 -5.94 -34.59 8.01
CA ARG A 135 -4.85 -35.31 7.34
C ARG A 135 -4.19 -36.26 8.33
N ARG A 136 -4.13 -37.54 7.97
CA ARG A 136 -3.32 -38.55 8.66
C ARG A 136 -2.08 -38.86 7.84
N GLN A 137 -0.93 -38.97 8.50
CA GLN A 137 0.33 -39.37 7.88
C GLN A 137 1.34 -39.76 8.95
N GLY A 138 1.92 -40.94 8.82
CA GLY A 138 2.99 -41.41 9.70
C GLY A 138 2.49 -41.86 11.08
N GLU A 139 3.39 -42.46 11.85
CA GLU A 139 3.10 -43.02 13.16
C GLU A 139 3.95 -42.35 14.24
N ILE A 140 3.33 -41.91 15.34
CA ILE A 140 4.07 -41.45 16.53
C ILE A 140 4.60 -42.65 17.31
N HIS A 141 3.78 -43.70 17.40
CA HIS A 141 4.11 -44.95 18.07
C HIS A 141 4.06 -46.08 17.04
N PRO A 142 5.17 -46.81 16.81
CA PRO A 142 5.21 -47.90 15.84
C PRO A 142 4.09 -48.93 16.07
N GLY A 143 3.37 -49.28 15.00
CA GLY A 143 2.30 -50.28 15.01
C GLY A 143 0.96 -49.78 15.56
N LYS A 144 0.81 -48.48 15.84
CA LYS A 144 -0.46 -47.86 16.27
C LYS A 144 -1.25 -47.24 15.12
N GLY A 145 -0.76 -47.31 13.89
CA GLY A 145 -1.38 -46.75 12.71
C GLY A 145 -1.23 -45.23 12.61
N GLU A 146 -1.73 -44.66 11.51
CA GLU A 146 -1.53 -43.24 11.24
C GLU A 146 -2.34 -42.32 12.16
N VAL A 147 -1.67 -41.30 12.68
CA VAL A 147 -2.28 -40.24 13.48
C VAL A 147 -2.58 -39.01 12.62
N LYS A 148 -3.49 -38.15 13.09
CA LYS A 148 -3.69 -36.83 12.47
C LYS A 148 -2.40 -36.03 12.61
N ILE A 149 -1.99 -35.32 11.56
CA ILE A 149 -0.70 -34.62 11.60
C ILE A 149 -0.68 -33.49 12.65
N LEU A 150 -1.85 -33.00 13.09
CA LEU A 150 -1.95 -32.05 14.20
C LEU A 150 -1.54 -32.63 15.56
N GLU A 151 -1.48 -33.96 15.73
CA GLU A 151 -1.02 -34.60 16.97
C GLU A 151 0.50 -34.47 17.16
N TYR A 152 1.26 -34.23 16.07
CA TYR A 152 2.71 -34.03 16.17
C TYR A 152 3.02 -32.67 16.79
N GLN A 153 3.85 -32.68 17.85
CA GLN A 153 4.35 -31.45 18.48
C GLN A 153 5.06 -30.52 17.49
N THR A 154 5.77 -31.07 16.51
CA THR A 154 6.42 -30.28 15.44
C THR A 154 5.41 -29.50 14.60
N GLN A 155 4.26 -30.11 14.28
CA GLN A 155 3.18 -29.45 13.55
C GLN A 155 2.49 -28.39 14.43
N GLN A 156 2.22 -28.72 15.70
CA GLN A 156 1.65 -27.77 16.67
C GLN A 156 2.55 -26.56 16.87
N HIS A 157 3.86 -26.76 17.05
CA HIS A 157 4.84 -25.69 17.23
C HIS A 157 4.96 -24.77 16.01
N ARG A 158 4.69 -25.28 14.79
CA ARG A 158 4.65 -24.46 13.58
C ARG A 158 3.36 -23.64 13.46
N LEU A 159 2.22 -24.17 13.92
CA LEU A 159 0.90 -23.56 13.70
C LEU A 159 0.39 -22.73 14.87
N LEU A 160 0.41 -23.27 16.10
CA LEU A 160 -0.25 -22.65 17.26
C LEU A 160 0.39 -21.32 17.69
N PRO A 161 1.73 -21.15 17.67
CA PRO A 161 2.33 -19.83 17.93
C PRO A 161 1.94 -18.78 16.89
N GLN A 162 1.76 -19.17 15.63
CA GLN A 162 1.31 -18.26 14.58
C GLN A 162 -0.17 -17.89 14.76
N LEU A 163 -0.99 -18.82 15.27
CA LEU A 163 -2.38 -18.54 15.63
C LEU A 163 -2.45 -17.49 16.75
N ALA A 164 -1.66 -17.67 17.81
CA ALA A 164 -1.56 -16.67 18.87
C ALA A 164 -1.10 -15.31 18.32
N ARG A 165 -0.12 -15.30 17.39
CA ARG A 165 0.35 -14.08 16.72
C ARG A 165 -0.74 -13.40 15.88
N ALA A 166 -1.62 -14.15 15.21
CA ALA A 166 -2.73 -13.57 14.47
C ALA A 166 -3.67 -12.78 15.38
N TYR A 167 -4.01 -13.32 16.56
CA TYR A 167 -4.79 -12.59 17.58
C TYR A 167 -4.04 -11.37 18.10
N ALA A 168 -2.73 -11.49 18.36
CA ALA A 168 -1.90 -10.36 18.79
C ALA A 168 -1.91 -9.21 17.77
N PHE A 169 -1.84 -9.50 16.47
CA PHE A 169 -1.96 -8.48 15.41
C PHE A 169 -3.34 -7.85 15.36
N LEU A 170 -4.41 -8.62 15.55
CA LEU A 170 -5.78 -8.07 15.57
C LEU A 170 -5.98 -7.10 16.74
N PHE A 171 -5.55 -7.46 17.95
CA PHE A 171 -5.68 -6.61 19.14
C PHE A 171 -4.76 -5.39 19.07
N THR A 172 -3.51 -5.57 18.66
CA THR A 172 -2.57 -4.46 18.47
C THR A 172 -3.08 -3.50 17.40
N GLY A 173 -3.56 -4.02 16.26
CA GLY A 173 -4.08 -3.19 15.18
C GLY A 173 -5.32 -2.40 15.58
N ARG A 174 -6.21 -2.96 16.42
CA ARG A 174 -7.32 -2.20 17.00
C ARG A 174 -6.82 -1.06 17.89
N THR A 175 -5.95 -1.36 18.83
CA THR A 175 -5.38 -0.38 19.76
C THR A 175 -4.67 0.76 19.03
N VAL A 176 -3.85 0.44 18.03
CA VAL A 176 -3.14 1.45 17.22
C VAL A 176 -4.13 2.32 16.47
N ARG A 177 -5.20 1.77 15.89
CA ARG A 177 -6.23 2.61 15.26
C ARG A 177 -6.89 3.55 16.26
N ASP A 178 -7.26 3.06 17.44
CA ASP A 178 -7.91 3.89 18.47
C ASP A 178 -7.00 5.05 18.97
N ILE A 179 -5.67 4.91 18.86
CA ILE A 179 -4.72 5.99 19.19
C ILE A 179 -4.62 7.05 18.09
N TYR A 180 -4.76 6.66 16.82
CA TYR A 180 -4.42 7.50 15.67
C TYR A 180 -5.63 7.98 14.83
N LEU A 181 -6.80 7.38 15.00
CA LEU A 181 -8.05 7.65 14.27
C LEU A 181 -9.14 8.16 15.21
#